data_AF-A0A7C3FU10-F1
#
_entry.id   AF-A0A7C3FU10-F1
#
_cell.length_a   1.000
_cell.length_b   1.000
_cell.length_c   1.000
_cell.angle_alpha   90.00
_cell.angle_beta   90.00
_cell.angle_gamma   90.00
#
_symmetry.space_group_name_H-M   'P 1'
#
loop_
_entity.id
_entity.type
_entity.pdbx_description
1 polymer ?
#
loop_
_entity_poly.entity_id
_entity_poly.type
_entity_poly.pdbx_seq_one_letter_code
_entity_poly.pdbx_strand_id
1 'polypeptide(L)' 'TDGCATTIAAGSMISELSKGKNIVRALGISQQEVLSALGGLPEESEHCALLASNTLKEALKDYLVYKKDPWKRAYKR' A
#
# COMPACT_ATOMS: atom_id res chain seq x y z
N THR A 1 -3.95 10.26 2.46
CA THR A 1 -4.96 10.20 1.38
C THR A 1 -5.92 11.33 1.63
N ASP A 2 -6.59 11.84 0.60
CA ASP A 2 -7.73 12.77 0.68
C ASP A 2 -9.09 12.05 0.66
N GLY A 3 -9.08 10.72 0.47
CA GLY A 3 -10.27 9.87 0.53
C GLY A 3 -10.98 9.81 1.90
N CYS A 4 -12.08 9.06 1.95
CA CYS A 4 -12.91 8.87 3.15
C CYS A 4 -12.16 8.24 4.34
N ALA A 5 -12.79 8.25 5.53
CA ALA A 5 -12.17 7.75 6.76
C ALA A 5 -11.62 6.32 6.65
N THR A 6 -12.32 5.42 5.94
CA THR A 6 -11.87 4.04 5.69
C THR A 6 -10.63 3.96 4.80
N THR A 7 -10.47 4.90 3.86
CA THR A 7 -9.25 5.03 3.05
C THR A 7 -8.06 5.48 3.90
N ILE A 8 -8.27 6.43 4.82
CA ILE A 8 -7.22 6.88 5.75
C ILE A 8 -6.82 5.73 6.69
N ALA A 9 -7.79 5.00 7.23
CA ALA A 9 -7.55 3.85 8.10
C ALA A 9 -6.77 2.74 7.39
N ALA A 10 -7.17 2.36 6.16
CA ALA A 10 -6.47 1.37 5.36
C ALA A 10 -5.05 1.82 4.99
N GLY A 11 -4.86 3.10 4.64
CA GLY A 11 -3.54 3.67 4.35
C GLY A 11 -2.60 3.66 5.56
N SER A 12 -3.12 4.02 6.73
CA SER A 12 -2.37 3.95 7.99
C SER A 12 -1.99 2.50 8.32
N MET A 13 -2.97 1.60 8.32
CA MET A 13 -2.74 0.19 8.63
C MET A 13 -1.72 -0.45 7.70
N ILE A 14 -1.78 -0.17 6.39
CA ILE A 14 -0.81 -0.78 5.49
C ILE A 14 0.61 -0.27 5.71
N SER A 15 0.79 0.98 6.13
CA SER A 15 2.12 1.49 6.50
C SER A 15 2.70 0.75 7.70
N GLU A 16 1.89 0.51 8.74
CA GLU A 16 2.29 -0.26 9.91
C GLU A 16 2.58 -1.72 9.56
N LEU A 17 1.71 -2.37 8.77
CA LEU A 17 1.93 -3.74 8.30
C LEU A 17 3.19 -3.90 7.43
N SER A 18 3.63 -2.83 6.76
CA SER A 18 4.82 -2.84 5.89
C SER A 18 6.12 -2.59 6.66
N LYS A 19 6.04 -1.96 7.83
CA LYS A 19 7.20 -1.54 8.60
C LYS A 19 8.02 -2.74 9.07
N GLY A 20 9.34 -2.68 8.90
CA GLY A 20 10.27 -3.75 9.29
C GLY A 20 10.22 -5.01 8.41
N LYS A 21 9.30 -5.10 7.44
CA LYS A 21 9.31 -6.19 6.44
C LYS A 21 10.31 -5.90 5.34
N ASN A 22 10.90 -6.96 4.79
CA ASN A 22 11.64 -6.85 3.53
C ASN A 22 10.67 -6.63 2.36
N ILE A 23 11.20 -6.17 1.22
CA ILE A 23 10.40 -5.79 0.04
C ILE A 23 9.53 -6.96 -0.45
N VAL A 24 10.05 -8.18 -0.48
CA VAL A 24 9.30 -9.37 -0.96
C VAL A 24 8.09 -9.64 -0.06
N ARG A 25 8.28 -9.58 1.26
CA ARG A 25 7.18 -9.73 2.22
C ARG A 25 6.18 -8.57 2.15
N ALA A 26 6.65 -7.35 1.95
CA ALA A 26 5.78 -6.18 1.82
C ALA A 26 4.92 -6.24 0.54
N LEU A 27 5.49 -6.70 -0.59
CA LEU A 27 4.74 -6.97 -1.82
C LEU A 27 3.63 -8.01 -1.65
N GLY A 28 3.80 -8.92 -0.69
CA GLY A 28 2.82 -9.95 -0.36
C GLY A 28 1.59 -9.44 0.42
N ILE A 29 1.62 -8.21 0.97
CA ILE A 29 0.52 -7.70 1.78
C ILE A 29 -0.75 -7.59 0.94
N SER A 30 -1.74 -8.39 1.29
CA SER A 30 -3.02 -8.55 0.59
C SER A 30 -4.13 -7.64 1.15
N GLN A 31 -5.21 -7.46 0.39
CA GLN A 31 -6.44 -6.82 0.89
C GLN A 31 -6.92 -7.50 2.18
N GLN A 32 -6.93 -8.83 2.21
CA GLN A 32 -7.42 -9.59 3.36
C GLN A 32 -6.57 -9.38 4.61
N GLU A 33 -5.26 -9.25 4.49
CA GLU A 33 -4.40 -8.92 5.64
C GLU A 33 -4.70 -7.53 6.20
N VAL A 34 -4.95 -6.54 5.32
CA VAL A 34 -5.32 -5.18 5.74
C VAL A 34 -6.69 -5.20 6.44
N LEU A 35 -7.69 -5.88 5.87
CA LEU A 35 -9.01 -6.04 6.49
C LEU A 35 -8.91 -6.75 7.84
N SER A 36 -8.16 -7.84 7.91
CA SER A 36 -7.99 -8.61 9.15
C SER A 36 -7.32 -7.77 10.23
N ALA A 37 -6.31 -6.96 9.88
CA ALA A 37 -5.63 -6.09 10.83
C ALA A 37 -6.50 -4.92 11.33
N LEU A 38 -7.48 -4.49 10.52
CA LEU A 38 -8.48 -3.48 10.91
C LEU A 38 -9.66 -4.07 11.71
N GLY A 39 -9.81 -5.39 11.76
CA GLY A 39 -11.01 -6.04 12.30
C GLY A 39 -12.21 -6.04 11.35
N GLY A 40 -11.95 -5.84 10.05
CA GLY A 40 -12.97 -5.68 9.01
C GLY A 40 -13.27 -4.23 8.67
N LEU A 41 -14.02 -4.04 7.59
CA LEU A 41 -14.62 -2.77 7.18
C LEU A 41 -16.06 -3.05 6.72
N PRO A 42 -16.94 -2.04 6.65
CA PRO A 42 -18.21 -2.17 5.93
C PRO A 42 -17.97 -2.66 4.51
N GLU A 43 -18.87 -3.51 3.99
CA GLU A 43 -18.74 -4.18 2.68
C GLU A 43 -18.50 -3.16 1.56
N GLU A 44 -19.23 -2.05 1.58
CA GLU A 44 -19.09 -0.96 0.61
C GLU A 44 -17.71 -0.27 0.64
N SER A 45 -16.95 -0.43 1.73
CA SER A 45 -15.65 0.20 1.97
C SER A 45 -14.47 -0.78 1.93
N GLU A 46 -14.67 -2.07 1.70
CA GLU A 46 -13.56 -3.03 1.60
C GLU A 46 -12.59 -2.71 0.46
N HIS A 47 -13.08 -2.02 -0.57
CA HIS A 47 -12.25 -1.52 -1.67
C HIS A 47 -11.12 -0.59 -1.20
N CYS A 48 -11.26 0.08 -0.05
CA CYS A 48 -10.21 0.91 0.54
C CYS A 48 -8.99 0.07 0.95
N ALA A 49 -9.21 -1.16 1.45
CA ALA A 49 -8.12 -2.08 1.79
C ALA A 49 -7.43 -2.63 0.53
N LEU A 50 -8.19 -2.89 -0.53
CA LEU A 50 -7.64 -3.26 -1.84
C LEU A 50 -6.79 -2.15 -2.43
N LEU A 51 -7.30 -0.91 -2.41
CA LEU A 51 -6.60 0.28 -2.87
C LEU A 51 -5.27 0.42 -2.12
N ALA A 52 -5.28 0.33 -0.79
CA ALA A 52 -4.07 0.41 0.01
C ALA A 52 -3.03 -0.66 -0.40
N SER A 53 -3.44 -1.94 -0.52
CA SER A 53 -2.57 -3.04 -0.97
C SER A 53 -1.95 -2.76 -2.34
N ASN A 54 -2.75 -2.30 -3.30
CA ASN A 54 -2.27 -1.98 -4.64
C ASN A 54 -1.32 -0.78 -4.63
N THR A 55 -1.63 0.28 -3.88
CA THR A 55 -0.77 1.45 -3.73
C THR A 55 0.59 1.08 -3.15
N LEU A 56 0.64 0.22 -2.12
CA LEU A 56 1.90 -0.29 -1.58
C LEU A 56 2.71 -1.01 -2.65
N LYS A 57 2.07 -1.91 -3.41
CA LYS A 57 2.74 -2.68 -4.47
C LYS A 57 3.32 -1.78 -5.54
N GLU A 58 2.57 -0.78 -5.99
CA GLU A 58 3.04 0.19 -6.98
C GLU A 58 4.18 1.06 -6.43
N ALA A 59 4.11 1.49 -5.16
CA ALA A 59 5.19 2.23 -4.53
C ALA A 59 6.49 1.41 -4.43
N LEU A 60 6.38 0.11 -4.09
CA LEU A 60 7.54 -0.79 -4.02
C LEU A 60 8.10 -1.09 -5.41
N LYS A 61 7.26 -1.29 -6.43
CA LYS A 61 7.69 -1.45 -7.82
C LYS A 61 8.41 -0.20 -8.31
N ASP A 62 7.87 0.98 -8.06
CA ASP A 62 8.50 2.25 -8.39
C ASP A 62 9.88 2.36 -7.73
N TYR A 63 9.98 2.07 -6.43
CA TYR A 63 11.26 2.02 -5.74
C TYR A 63 12.25 1.07 -6.42
N LEU A 64 11.84 -0.16 -6.77
CA LEU A 64 12.72 -1.14 -7.42
C LEU A 64 13.19 -0.69 -8.81
N VAL A 65 12.34 -0.07 -9.61
CA VAL A 65 12.68 0.45 -10.95
C VAL A 65 13.73 1.55 -10.85
N TYR A 66 13.58 2.47 -9.90
CA TYR A 66 14.43 3.66 -9.80
C TYR A 66 15.60 3.52 -8.84
N LYS A 67 15.71 2.42 -8.09
CA LYS A 67 16.77 2.20 -7.11
C LYS A 67 18.18 2.32 -7.71
N LYS A 68 18.38 1.84 -8.94
CA LYS A 68 19.68 1.88 -9.64
C LYS A 68 19.91 3.18 -10.40
N ASP A 69 18.84 3.82 -10.84
CA ASP A 69 18.87 5.03 -11.68
C ASP A 69 17.91 6.11 -11.14
N PRO A 70 18.22 6.75 -9.99
CA PRO A 70 17.31 7.72 -9.36
C PRO A 70 16.98 8.91 -10.28
N TRP A 71 17.91 9.30 -11.14
CA TRP A 71 17.75 10.39 -12.11
C TRP A 71 16.58 10.16 -13.07
N LYS A 72 16.22 8.90 -13.38
CA LYS A 72 15.09 8.60 -14.27
C LYS A 72 13.74 9.05 -13.69
N ARG A 73 13.62 9.22 -12.36
CA ARG A 73 12.40 9.77 -11.73
C ARG A 73 12.13 11.21 -12.15
N ALA A 74 13.17 12.01 -12.37
CA ALA A 74 13.02 13.42 -12.77
C ALA A 74 12.44 13.59 -14.19
N TYR A 75 12.49 12.54 -15.01
CA TYR A 75 12.01 12.52 -16.38
C TYR A 75 10.77 11.64 -16.58
N LYS A 76 10.20 11.11 -15.49
CA LYS A 76 8.96 10.35 -15.50
C LYS A 76 7.81 11.35 -15.76
N ARG A 77 7.27 11.32 -16.98
CA ARG A 77 6.08 12.09 -17.38
C ARG A 77 4.82 11.56 -16.69
#